data_AF-A0A2W6BEE0-F1
#
_entry.id   AF-A0A2W6BEE0-F1
#
_cell.length_a   1.000
_cell.length_b   1.000
_cell.length_c   1.000
_cell.angle_alpha   90.00
_cell.angle_beta   90.00
_cell.angle_gamma   90.00
#
_symmetry.space_group_name_H-M   'P 1'
#
loop_
_entity.id
_entity.type
_entity.pdbx_description
1 polymer ?
#
loop_
_entity_poly.entity_id
_entity_poly.type
_entity_poly.pdbx_seq_one_letter_code
_entity_poly.pdbx_strand_id
1 'polypeptide(L)' 'MSIHLTRIYTKTGDSGSTALGDFSRVPKTHPRIEA' A
#
# COMPACT_ATOMS: atom_id res chain seq x y z
N MET A 1 -19.74 8.70 -13.89
CA MET A 1 -18.36 8.79 -14.42
C MET A 1 -17.59 7.60 -13.87
N SER A 2 -17.14 6.67 -14.72
CA SER A 2 -16.45 5.45 -14.29
C SER A 2 -14.94 5.71 -14.28
N ILE A 3 -14.26 5.49 -13.14
CA ILE A 3 -12.79 5.58 -13.07
C ILE A 3 -12.23 4.18 -13.26
N HIS A 4 -11.55 3.97 -14.40
CA HIS A 4 -10.91 2.69 -14.71
C HIS A 4 -9.43 2.76 -14.29
N LEU A 5 -9.09 2.03 -13.24
CA LEU A 5 -7.69 1.86 -12.81
C LEU A 5 -7.00 0.87 -13.76
N THR A 6 -6.26 1.38 -14.75
CA THR A 6 -5.64 0.56 -15.81
C THR A 6 -4.22 0.08 -15.47
N ARG A 7 -3.59 0.61 -14.42
CA ARG A 7 -2.25 0.23 -13.97
C ARG A 7 -2.15 0.35 -12.45
N ILE A 8 -2.24 -0.78 -11.75
CA ILE A 8 -1.97 -0.85 -10.31
C ILE A 8 -0.88 -1.89 -10.10
N TYR A 9 0.38 -1.48 -10.25
CA TYR A 9 1.52 -2.28 -9.82
C TYR A 9 2.58 -1.32 -9.30
N THR A 10 2.93 -1.47 -8.03
CA THR A 10 3.96 -0.65 -7.41
C THR A 10 5.25 -1.44 -7.20
N LYS A 11 5.20 -2.78 -7.15
CA LYS A 11 6.30 -3.74 -6.83
C LYS A 11 7.06 -3.47 -5.52
N THR A 12 6.98 -2.26 -4.97
CA THR A 12 7.60 -1.82 -3.73
C THR A 12 7.02 -2.50 -2.49
N GLY A 13 5.82 -3.07 -2.59
CA GLY A 13 5.18 -3.83 -1.51
C GLY A 13 5.50 -5.32 -1.51
N ASP A 14 6.29 -5.83 -2.46
CA ASP A 14 6.52 -7.27 -2.64
C ASP A 14 7.38 -7.84 -1.49
N SER A 15 8.20 -7.00 -0.86
CA SER A 15 8.97 -7.34 0.36
C SER A 15 8.15 -7.36 1.64
N GLY A 16 6.82 -7.22 1.57
CA GLY A 16 5.93 -7.30 2.73
C GLY A 16 5.75 -5.99 3.53
N SER A 17 6.27 -4.86 3.03
CA SER A 17 6.08 -3.54 3.62
C SER A 17 5.11 -2.67 2.80
N THR A 18 4.51 -1.66 3.42
CA THR A 18 3.72 -0.63 2.73
C THR A 18 4.07 0.75 3.27
N ALA A 19 3.85 1.78 2.45
CA ALA A 19 4.01 3.17 2.87
C ALA A 19 2.68 3.71 3.39
N LEU A 20 2.73 4.43 4.51
CA LEU A 20 1.61 5.19 5.05
C LEU A 20 1.59 6.60 4.46
N GLY A 21 0.51 7.34 4.69
CA GLY A 21 0.35 8.72 4.21
C GLY A 21 1.36 9.72 4.80
N ASP A 22 2.05 9.34 5.88
CA ASP A 22 3.16 10.07 6.51
C ASP A 22 4.54 9.69 5.92
N PHE A 23 4.56 8.93 4.82
CA PHE A 23 5.75 8.36 4.16
C PHE A 23 6.53 7.33 4.99
N SER A 24 6.10 7.00 6.21
CA SER A 24 6.69 5.90 6.96
C SER A 24 6.40 4.55 6.30
N ARG A 25 7.32 3.59 6.46
CA ARG A 25 7.12 2.21 5.99
C ARG A 25 6.88 1.28 7.16
N VAL A 26 5.81 0.51 7.08
CA VAL A 26 5.42 -0.47 8.10
C VAL A 26 5.19 -1.85 7.46
N PRO A 27 5.35 -2.95 8.21
CA PRO A 27 4.95 -4.28 7.75
C PRO A 27 3.46 -4.32 7.40
N LYS A 28 3.06 -5.13 6.41
CA LYS A 28 1.66 -5.29 5.99
C LYS A 28 0.73 -5.85 7.08
N THR A 29 1.29 -6.50 8.10
CA THR A 29 0.57 -7.02 9.29
C THR A 29 0.49 -6.01 10.43
N HIS A 30 0.89 -4.75 10.20
CA HIS A 30 0.87 -3.73 11.23
C HIS A 30 -0.59 -3.35 11.58
N PRO A 31 -0.97 -3.19 12.86
CA PRO A 31 -2.36 -2.91 13.27
C PRO A 31 -3.00 -1.69 12.59
N ARG A 32 -2.21 -0.64 12.27
CA ARG A 32 -2.67 0.53 11.50
C ARG A 32 -3.17 0.23 10.09
N ILE A 33 -2.80 -0.92 9.52
CA ILE A 33 -3.25 -1.39 8.19
C ILE A 33 -4.47 -2.29 8.33
N GLU A 34 -4.58 -3.06 9.42
CA GLU A 34 -5.73 -3.93 9.69
C GLU A 34 -6.97 -3.16 10.14
N ALA A 35 -6.81 -1.92 10.63
CA ALA A 35 -7.86 -1.05 11.12
C ALA A 35 -8.83 -0.54 10.04
#